data_AF-A0AAD1Y225-F1
#
_entry.id   AF-A0AAD1Y225-F1
#
_cell.length_a   1.000
_cell.length_b   1.000
_cell.length_c   1.000
_cell.angle_alpha   90.00
_cell.angle_beta   90.00
_cell.angle_gamma   90.00
#
_symmetry.space_group_name_H-M   'P 1'
#
loop_
_entity.id
_entity.type
_entity.pdbx_description
1 polymer ?
#
loop_
_entity_poly.entity_id
_entity_poly.type
_entity_poly.pdbx_seq_one_letter_code
_entity_poly.pdbx_strand_id
1 'polypeptide(L)'
;MSAQESTSALSPELLDAMRENDYRLKEDQTDTVYQDANLTSPQDIVKGKLEELDHELSEPLKRIHSIWLARSAKNCYQEKHISDDFTNLEQIKLCKEKTKDNLIGSFYAEAHRRRTADGYTLNNCLLDAKNQVEKMAVCIQSYVTDIEKTNAGLVADFKEQYSKYI
;
A
#
# COMPACT_ATOMS: atom_id res chain seq x y z
N MET A 1 31.45 -66.07 10.67
CA MET A 1 30.99 -65.49 11.95
C MET A 1 30.39 -64.14 11.61
N SER A 2 29.06 -64.05 11.60
CA SER A 2 28.32 -62.85 11.18
C SER A 2 28.32 -61.79 12.28
N ALA A 3 28.54 -60.53 11.87
CA ALA A 3 28.30 -59.36 12.70
C ALA A 3 26.78 -59.16 12.86
N GLN A 4 26.32 -59.02 14.11
CA GLN A 4 24.98 -58.52 14.43
C GLN A 4 25.09 -57.03 14.75
N GLU A 5 24.67 -56.18 13.82
CA GLU A 5 24.41 -54.77 14.08
C GLU A 5 23.13 -54.67 14.92
N SER A 6 23.28 -54.28 16.20
CA SER A 6 22.13 -53.95 17.04
C SER A 6 21.67 -52.53 16.69
N THR A 7 20.62 -52.41 15.88
CA THR A 7 19.88 -51.15 15.76
C THR A 7 19.08 -50.94 17.05
N SER A 8 19.66 -50.18 17.99
CA SER A 8 18.94 -49.74 19.20
C SER A 8 17.84 -48.77 18.79
N ALA A 9 16.60 -49.24 18.76
CA ALA A 9 15.44 -48.36 18.61
C ALA A 9 15.39 -47.37 19.78
N LEU A 10 15.25 -46.08 19.46
CA LEU A 10 15.09 -45.03 20.46
C LEU A 10 13.84 -45.31 21.30
N SER A 11 13.92 -45.10 22.63
CA SER A 11 12.77 -45.30 23.49
C SER A 11 11.65 -44.30 23.14
N PRO A 12 10.38 -44.68 23.29
CA PRO A 12 9.24 -43.78 23.05
C PRO A 12 9.34 -42.46 23.82
N GLU A 13 9.82 -42.51 25.07
CA GLU A 13 10.04 -41.34 25.92
C GLU A 13 11.05 -40.36 25.33
N LEU A 14 12.13 -40.87 24.72
CA LEU A 14 13.14 -40.04 24.08
C LEU A 14 12.62 -39.42 22.77
N LEU A 15 11.80 -40.16 22.02
CA LEU A 15 11.15 -39.64 20.80
C LEU A 15 10.13 -38.53 21.12
N ASP A 16 9.40 -38.66 22.22
CA ASP A 16 8.45 -37.64 22.65
C ASP A 16 9.17 -36.39 23.20
N ALA A 17 10.23 -36.57 23.98
CA ALA A 17 11.08 -35.46 24.43
C ALA A 17 11.74 -34.70 23.27
N MET A 18 12.19 -35.42 22.23
CA MET A 18 12.71 -34.79 21.01
C MET A 18 11.63 -34.00 20.26
N ARG A 19 10.40 -34.50 20.22
CA ARG A 19 9.27 -33.83 19.56
C ARG A 19 8.85 -32.58 20.31
N GLU A 20 8.76 -32.63 21.64
CA GLU A 20 8.44 -31.47 22.46
C GLU A 20 9.53 -30.39 22.37
N ASN A 21 10.80 -30.79 22.34
CA ASN A 21 11.90 -29.84 22.16
C ASN A 21 11.85 -29.16 20.77
N ASP A 22 11.56 -29.91 19.71
CA ASP A 22 11.42 -29.37 18.36
C ASP A 22 10.20 -28.44 18.21
N TYR A 23 9.13 -28.70 18.97
CA TYR A 23 7.98 -27.79 19.09
C TYR A 23 8.36 -26.50 19.83
N ARG A 24 9.01 -26.61 20.99
CA ARG A 24 9.43 -25.46 21.80
C ARG A 24 10.43 -24.57 21.07
N LEU A 25 11.39 -25.16 20.36
CA LEU A 25 12.37 -24.39 19.59
C LEU A 25 11.71 -23.61 18.45
N LYS A 26 10.65 -24.14 17.84
CA LYS A 26 9.85 -23.40 16.84
C LYS A 26 9.03 -22.29 17.47
N GLU A 27 8.48 -22.53 18.65
CA GLU A 27 7.69 -21.54 19.39
C GLU A 27 8.56 -20.38 19.92
N ASP A 28 9.74 -20.66 20.49
CA ASP A 28 10.72 -19.66 20.94
C ASP A 28 11.30 -18.84 19.76
N GLN A 29 11.47 -19.45 18.58
CA GLN A 29 11.85 -18.73 17.37
C GLN A 29 10.75 -17.77 16.91
N THR A 30 9.48 -18.12 17.06
CA THR A 30 8.40 -17.19 16.76
C THR A 30 8.30 -16.06 17.79
N ASP A 31 8.49 -16.34 19.09
CA ASP A 31 8.38 -15.33 20.14
C ASP A 31 9.51 -14.30 20.13
N THR A 32 10.73 -14.70 19.75
CA THR A 32 11.89 -13.79 19.67
C THR A 32 11.79 -12.79 18.52
N VAL A 33 10.99 -13.07 17.48
CA VAL A 33 10.76 -12.13 16.36
C VAL A 33 9.81 -10.99 16.74
N TYR A 34 8.97 -11.15 17.76
CA TYR A 34 7.92 -10.17 18.13
C TYR A 34 8.25 -9.30 19.34
N GLN A 35 9.42 -9.46 19.99
CA GLN A 35 9.75 -8.81 21.27
C GLN A 35 10.63 -7.54 21.19
N ASP A 36 10.91 -6.98 20.01
CA ASP A 36 11.62 -5.70 19.95
C ASP A 36 10.68 -4.51 20.26
N ALA A 37 10.95 -3.82 21.36
CA ALA A 37 10.09 -2.81 22.00
C ALA A 37 10.00 -1.44 21.27
N ASN A 38 10.01 -1.42 19.93
CA ASN A 38 9.74 -0.22 19.11
C ASN A 38 8.98 -0.58 17.82
N LEU A 39 8.19 -1.65 17.83
CA LEU A 39 7.45 -2.12 16.65
C LEU A 39 6.26 -1.21 16.35
N THR A 40 6.51 -0.19 15.54
CA THR A 40 5.44 0.50 14.80
C THR A 40 4.74 -0.55 13.93
N SER A 41 3.41 -0.63 14.02
CA SER A 41 2.68 -1.63 13.25
C SER A 41 2.92 -1.39 11.74
N PRO A 42 2.96 -2.43 10.90
CA PRO A 42 3.10 -2.22 9.46
C PRO A 42 2.04 -1.28 8.89
N GLN A 43 0.83 -1.28 9.47
CA GLN A 43 -0.24 -0.35 9.12
C GLN A 43 0.14 1.10 9.42
N ASP A 44 0.74 1.36 10.58
CA ASP A 44 1.22 2.69 10.95
C ASP A 44 2.39 3.13 10.08
N ILE A 45 3.29 2.21 9.68
CA ILE A 45 4.36 2.51 8.72
C ILE A 45 3.76 2.90 7.36
N VAL A 46 2.83 2.11 6.82
CA VAL A 46 2.16 2.42 5.54
C VAL A 46 1.45 3.77 5.63
N LYS A 47 0.76 4.04 6.74
CA LYS A 47 0.10 5.32 6.98
C LYS A 47 1.11 6.47 6.95
N GLY A 48 2.22 6.34 7.68
CA GLY A 48 3.29 7.34 7.68
C GLY A 48 3.86 7.59 6.29
N LYS A 49 4.09 6.53 5.50
CA LYS A 49 4.55 6.65 4.10
C LYS A 49 3.56 7.35 3.19
N LEU A 50 2.25 7.16 3.39
CA LEU A 50 1.22 7.88 2.64
C LEU A 50 1.18 9.36 3.05
N GLU A 51 1.36 9.67 4.34
CA GLU A 51 1.45 11.04 4.84
C GLU A 51 2.71 11.77 4.33
N GLU A 52 3.84 11.07 4.20
CA GLU A 52 5.07 11.59 3.59
C GLU A 52 4.83 12.02 2.13
N LEU A 53 4.15 11.19 1.34
CA LEU A 53 3.79 11.54 -0.04
C LEU A 53 2.89 12.78 -0.10
N ASP A 54 1.88 12.84 0.76
CA ASP A 54 0.97 13.99 0.83
C ASP A 54 1.72 15.25 1.25
N HIS A 55 2.69 15.14 2.16
CA HIS A 55 3.55 16.25 2.57
C HIS A 55 4.44 16.73 1.41
N GLU A 56 5.13 15.82 0.72
CA GLU A 56 6.01 16.16 -0.41
C GLU A 56 5.26 16.86 -1.56
N LEU A 57 4.04 16.41 -1.84
CA LEU A 57 3.22 16.97 -2.92
C LEU A 57 2.28 18.08 -2.45
N SER A 58 2.26 18.42 -1.16
CA SER A 58 1.27 19.34 -0.58
C SER A 58 1.22 20.70 -1.27
N GLU A 59 2.37 21.38 -1.39
CA GLU A 59 2.47 22.71 -2.01
C GLU A 59 2.11 22.72 -3.51
N PRO A 60 2.66 21.85 -4.37
CA PRO A 60 2.25 21.84 -5.77
C PRO A 60 0.78 21.44 -5.95
N LEU A 61 0.25 20.53 -5.12
CA LEU A 61 -1.18 20.19 -5.14
C LEU A 61 -2.07 21.38 -4.73
N LYS A 62 -1.66 22.17 -3.73
CA LYS A 62 -2.36 23.43 -3.36
C LYS A 62 -2.37 24.42 -4.52
N ARG A 63 -1.26 24.55 -5.26
CA ARG A 63 -1.18 25.43 -6.44
C ARG A 63 -2.14 24.97 -7.54
N ILE A 64 -2.16 23.68 -7.86
CA ILE A 64 -3.10 23.10 -8.82
C ILE A 64 -4.54 23.32 -8.35
N HIS A 65 -4.82 23.14 -7.06
CA HIS A 65 -6.14 23.38 -6.48
C HIS A 65 -6.59 24.84 -6.64
N SER A 66 -5.70 25.80 -6.37
CA SER A 66 -5.97 27.22 -6.59
C SER A 66 -6.33 27.52 -8.05
N ILE A 67 -5.57 26.95 -9.00
CA ILE A 67 -5.83 27.09 -10.44
C ILE A 67 -7.17 26.45 -10.82
N TRP A 68 -7.48 25.29 -10.27
CA TRP A 68 -8.77 24.63 -10.46
C TRP A 68 -9.92 25.49 -9.97
N LEU A 69 -9.82 26.09 -8.78
CA LEU A 69 -10.83 27.01 -8.24
C LEU A 69 -11.02 28.23 -9.16
N ALA A 70 -9.94 28.86 -9.59
CA ALA A 70 -9.99 30.02 -10.48
C ALA A 70 -10.64 29.68 -11.84
N ARG A 71 -10.25 28.55 -12.45
CA ARG A 71 -10.84 28.10 -13.73
C ARG A 71 -12.31 27.71 -13.57
N SER A 72 -12.65 27.04 -12.48
CA SER A 72 -14.02 26.63 -12.18
C SER A 72 -14.92 27.85 -11.98
N ALA A 73 -14.47 28.84 -11.20
CA ALA A 73 -15.20 30.09 -10.98
C ALA A 73 -15.50 30.81 -12.30
N LYS A 74 -14.50 30.88 -13.19
CA LYS A 74 -14.64 31.56 -14.49
C LYS A 74 -15.54 30.81 -15.48
N ASN A 75 -15.45 29.49 -15.52
CA ASN A 75 -16.01 28.71 -16.63
C ASN A 75 -17.27 27.91 -16.28
N CYS A 76 -17.47 27.56 -15.00
CA CYS A 76 -18.53 26.63 -14.61
C CYS A 76 -19.79 27.29 -14.07
N TYR A 77 -19.72 28.55 -13.62
CA TYR A 77 -20.87 29.28 -13.04
C TYR A 77 -21.48 30.27 -14.03
N GLN A 78 -21.82 29.81 -15.24
CA GLN A 78 -22.44 30.67 -16.25
C GLN A 78 -23.91 30.96 -15.92
N GLU A 79 -24.33 32.20 -16.14
CA GLU A 79 -25.68 32.71 -15.81
C GLU A 79 -26.78 32.09 -16.69
N LYS A 80 -26.41 31.52 -17.85
CA LYS A 80 -27.33 30.90 -18.80
C LYS A 80 -27.28 29.38 -18.67
N HIS A 81 -28.46 28.76 -18.65
CA HIS A 81 -28.62 27.31 -18.72
C HIS A 81 -27.90 26.78 -19.98
N ILE A 82 -26.95 25.86 -19.80
CA ILE A 82 -26.23 25.25 -20.94
C ILE A 82 -27.13 24.22 -21.64
N SER A 83 -28.13 23.69 -20.93
CA SER A 83 -29.17 22.78 -21.43
C SER A 83 -30.39 22.80 -20.51
N ASP A 84 -31.59 22.62 -21.09
CA ASP A 84 -32.87 22.52 -20.38
C ASP A 84 -33.15 21.09 -19.86
N ASP A 85 -32.35 20.11 -20.26
CA ASP A 85 -32.51 18.68 -19.91
C ASP A 85 -31.79 18.29 -18.60
N PHE A 86 -31.02 19.20 -18.01
CA PHE A 86 -30.17 18.94 -16.85
C PHE A 86 -30.28 20.09 -15.84
N THR A 87 -30.25 19.78 -14.53
CA THR A 87 -30.26 20.86 -13.53
C THR A 87 -28.97 21.69 -13.62
N ASN A 88 -29.07 23.00 -13.41
CA ASN A 88 -27.90 23.91 -13.44
C ASN A 88 -26.79 23.44 -12.47
N LEU A 89 -27.18 22.90 -11.31
CA LEU A 89 -26.25 22.36 -10.31
C LEU A 89 -25.43 21.16 -10.82
N GLU A 90 -26.06 20.22 -11.51
CA GLU A 90 -25.37 19.05 -12.06
C GLU A 90 -24.40 19.45 -13.18
N GLN A 91 -24.77 20.43 -14.01
CA GLN A 91 -23.90 20.99 -15.04
C GLN A 91 -22.65 21.66 -14.43
N ILE A 92 -22.83 22.43 -13.36
CA ILE A 92 -21.72 23.02 -12.59
C ILE A 92 -20.81 21.92 -12.06
N LYS A 93 -21.37 20.86 -11.46
CA LYS A 93 -20.60 19.75 -10.89
C LYS A 93 -19.75 19.04 -11.97
N LEU A 94 -20.38 18.67 -13.08
CA LEU A 94 -19.70 18.03 -14.21
C LEU A 94 -18.61 18.93 -14.80
N CYS A 95 -18.85 20.23 -14.92
CA CYS A 95 -17.84 21.17 -15.38
C CYS A 95 -16.64 21.24 -14.43
N LYS A 96 -16.88 21.28 -13.12
CA LYS A 96 -15.82 21.30 -12.09
C LYS A 96 -14.99 20.03 -12.11
N GLU A 97 -15.64 18.87 -12.22
CA GLU A 97 -14.98 17.57 -12.35
C GLU A 97 -14.12 17.52 -13.61
N LYS A 98 -14.68 17.84 -14.78
CA LYS A 98 -13.92 17.91 -16.04
C LYS A 98 -12.74 18.87 -15.98
N THR A 99 -12.91 20.02 -15.31
CA THR A 99 -11.83 21.00 -15.14
C THR A 99 -10.71 20.46 -14.25
N LYS A 100 -11.06 19.71 -13.19
CA LYS A 100 -10.10 19.03 -12.32
C LYS A 100 -9.36 17.93 -13.08
N ASP A 101 -10.09 17.11 -13.82
CA ASP A 101 -9.52 15.98 -14.57
C ASP A 101 -8.54 16.45 -15.65
N ASN A 102 -8.86 17.56 -16.34
CA ASN A 102 -7.95 18.19 -17.29
C ASN A 102 -6.67 18.74 -16.64
N LEU A 103 -6.71 19.05 -15.34
CA LEU A 103 -5.57 19.60 -14.62
C LEU A 103 -4.68 18.54 -13.99
N ILE A 104 -5.26 17.48 -13.43
CA ILE A 104 -4.54 16.49 -12.60
C ILE A 104 -5.16 15.09 -12.64
N GLY A 105 -6.16 14.85 -13.49
CA GLY A 105 -6.86 13.56 -13.58
C GLY A 105 -5.92 12.40 -13.89
N SER A 106 -4.99 12.59 -14.84
CA SER A 106 -4.00 11.56 -15.21
C SER A 106 -3.14 11.12 -14.03
N PHE A 107 -2.66 12.06 -13.22
CA PHE A 107 -1.89 11.74 -12.01
C PHE A 107 -2.72 10.93 -11.01
N TYR A 108 -3.96 11.35 -10.71
CA TYR A 108 -4.80 10.62 -9.76
C TYR A 108 -5.18 9.22 -10.27
N ALA A 109 -5.45 9.08 -11.56
CA ALA A 109 -5.72 7.78 -12.17
C ALA A 109 -4.51 6.85 -12.04
N GLU A 110 -3.30 7.35 -12.32
CA GLU A 110 -2.07 6.58 -12.20
C GLU A 110 -1.73 6.22 -10.75
N ALA A 111 -1.87 7.18 -9.82
CA ALA A 111 -1.70 6.94 -8.39
C ALA A 111 -2.67 5.87 -7.87
N HIS A 112 -3.94 5.94 -8.28
CA HIS A 112 -4.92 4.91 -7.93
C HIS A 112 -4.55 3.55 -8.54
N ARG A 113 -4.13 3.51 -9.80
CA ARG A 113 -3.72 2.27 -10.49
C ARG A 113 -2.56 1.58 -9.76
N ARG A 114 -1.51 2.32 -9.39
CA ARG A 114 -0.35 1.76 -8.68
C ARG A 114 -0.71 1.25 -7.29
N ARG A 115 -1.44 2.03 -6.50
CA ARG A 115 -1.88 1.61 -5.16
C ARG A 115 -2.75 0.36 -5.20
N THR A 116 -3.63 0.27 -6.19
CA THR A 116 -4.46 -0.93 -6.40
C THR A 116 -3.59 -2.14 -6.78
N ALA A 117 -2.55 -1.95 -7.61
CA ALA A 117 -1.60 -3.00 -7.95
C ALA A 117 -0.79 -3.48 -6.73
N ASP A 118 -0.34 -2.56 -5.87
CA ASP A 118 0.35 -2.90 -4.62
C ASP A 118 -0.57 -3.74 -3.71
N GLY A 119 -1.84 -3.35 -3.58
CA GLY A 119 -2.84 -4.11 -2.83
C GLY A 119 -3.11 -5.50 -3.40
N TYR A 120 -3.17 -5.65 -4.73
CA TYR A 120 -3.28 -6.98 -5.36
C TYR A 120 -2.05 -7.86 -5.10
N THR A 121 -0.86 -7.26 -5.15
CA THR A 121 0.39 -7.98 -4.88
C THR A 121 0.42 -8.51 -3.45
N LEU A 122 0.04 -7.68 -2.48
CA LEU A 122 -0.11 -8.11 -1.09
C LEU A 122 -1.13 -9.25 -0.95
N ASN A 123 -2.33 -9.10 -1.51
CA ASN A 123 -3.37 -10.12 -1.40
C ASN A 123 -2.94 -11.46 -1.99
N ASN A 124 -2.30 -11.46 -3.16
CA ASN A 124 -1.77 -12.68 -3.78
C ASN A 124 -0.70 -13.32 -2.90
N CYS A 125 0.22 -12.52 -2.36
CA CYS A 125 1.25 -13.02 -1.44
C CYS A 125 0.63 -13.65 -0.19
N LEU A 126 -0.39 -13.03 0.41
CA LEU A 126 -1.08 -13.56 1.58
C LEU A 126 -1.83 -14.87 1.28
N LEU A 127 -2.44 -14.99 0.10
CA LEU A 127 -3.07 -16.24 -0.35
C LEU A 127 -2.04 -17.36 -0.50
N ASP A 128 -0.87 -17.07 -1.07
CA ASP A 128 0.23 -18.03 -1.24
C ASP A 128 0.89 -18.41 0.10
N ALA A 129 0.96 -17.48 1.04
CA ALA A 129 1.46 -17.69 2.39
C ALA A 129 0.58 -18.66 3.20
N LYS A 130 -0.70 -18.83 2.84
CA LYS A 130 -1.69 -19.62 3.59
C LYS A 130 -1.66 -19.19 5.06
N ASN A 131 -1.67 -20.13 6.01
CA ASN A 131 -1.62 -19.85 7.45
C ASN A 131 -0.19 -19.79 8.03
N GLN A 132 0.83 -19.61 7.19
CA GLN A 132 2.22 -19.55 7.65
C GLN A 132 2.57 -18.12 8.06
N VAL A 133 2.61 -17.86 9.37
CA VAL A 133 2.82 -16.53 9.96
C VAL A 133 4.10 -15.87 9.45
N GLU A 134 5.21 -16.61 9.38
CA GLU A 134 6.49 -16.10 8.86
C GLU A 134 6.37 -15.58 7.42
N LYS A 135 5.65 -16.31 6.56
CA LYS A 135 5.44 -15.89 5.17
C LYS A 135 4.51 -14.70 5.06
N MET A 136 3.47 -14.63 5.90
CA MET A 136 2.62 -13.45 5.97
C MET A 136 3.42 -12.21 6.39
N ALA A 137 4.32 -12.35 7.36
CA ALA A 137 5.20 -11.25 7.79
C ALA A 137 6.07 -10.75 6.63
N VAL A 138 6.66 -11.65 5.85
CA VAL A 138 7.43 -11.30 4.64
C VAL A 138 6.56 -10.58 3.60
N CYS A 139 5.31 -11.01 3.38
CA CYS A 139 4.38 -10.34 2.48
C CYS A 139 4.11 -8.89 2.91
N ILE A 140 3.88 -8.68 4.19
CA ILE A 140 3.60 -7.36 4.75
C ILE A 140 4.83 -6.44 4.65
N GLN A 141 6.03 -6.95 4.95
CA GLN A 141 7.28 -6.19 4.80
C GLN A 141 7.56 -5.82 3.34
N SER A 142 7.29 -6.74 2.41
CA SER A 142 7.43 -6.48 0.97
C SER A 142 6.46 -5.38 0.53
N TYR A 143 5.20 -5.42 0.98
CA TYR A 143 4.22 -4.39 0.69
C TYR A 143 4.62 -3.00 1.20
N VAL A 144 5.19 -2.90 2.41
CA VAL A 144 5.73 -1.62 2.92
C VAL A 144 6.80 -1.06 1.98
N THR A 145 7.71 -1.93 1.52
CA THR A 145 8.79 -1.54 0.59
C THR A 145 8.24 -1.12 -0.78
N ASP A 146 7.23 -1.85 -1.27
CA ASP A 146 6.58 -1.54 -2.56
C ASP A 146 5.85 -0.19 -2.49
N ILE A 147 5.16 0.12 -1.39
CA ILE A 147 4.51 1.43 -1.20
C ILE A 147 5.54 2.58 -1.23
N GLU A 148 6.68 2.41 -0.57
CA GLU A 148 7.75 3.42 -0.59
C GLU A 148 8.27 3.65 -2.02
N LYS A 149 8.52 2.57 -2.77
CA LYS A 149 8.93 2.64 -4.17
C LYS A 149 7.86 3.28 -5.06
N THR A 150 6.60 2.91 -4.88
CA THR A 150 5.47 3.50 -5.59
C THR A 150 5.36 5.00 -5.31
N ASN A 151 5.48 5.41 -4.05
CA ASN A 151 5.44 6.82 -3.66
C ASN A 151 6.58 7.61 -4.30
N ALA A 152 7.82 7.11 -4.26
CA ALA A 152 8.96 7.74 -4.92
C ALA A 152 8.74 7.89 -6.44
N GLY A 153 8.19 6.85 -7.07
CA GLY A 153 7.80 6.90 -8.48
C GLY A 153 6.72 7.94 -8.78
N LEU A 154 5.68 8.03 -7.95
CA LEU A 154 4.62 9.02 -8.10
C LEU A 154 5.14 10.45 -7.97
N VAL A 155 6.06 10.69 -7.04
CA VAL A 155 6.71 12.00 -6.88
C VAL A 155 7.54 12.35 -8.12
N ALA A 156 8.31 11.40 -8.65
CA ALA A 156 9.10 11.61 -9.86
C ALA A 156 8.21 11.93 -11.07
N ASP A 157 7.17 11.13 -11.30
CA ASP A 157 6.22 11.34 -12.38
C ASP A 157 5.49 12.68 -12.25
N PHE A 158 5.13 13.05 -11.01
CA PHE A 158 4.53 14.35 -10.74
C PHE A 158 5.49 15.47 -11.14
N LYS A 159 6.75 15.39 -10.71
CA LYS A 159 7.78 16.40 -11.02
C LYS A 159 8.01 16.56 -12.51
N GLU A 160 7.98 15.46 -13.26
CA GLU A 160 8.13 15.47 -14.71
C GLU A 160 6.92 16.09 -15.41
N GLN A 161 5.72 15.55 -15.17
CA GLN A 161 4.51 15.89 -15.91
C GLN A 161 3.89 17.22 -15.48
N TYR A 162 4.11 17.62 -14.24
CA TYR A 162 3.50 18.78 -13.59
C TYR A 162 4.53 19.82 -13.14
N SER A 163 5.73 19.81 -13.75
CA SER A 163 6.84 20.74 -13.47
C SER A 163 6.44 22.21 -13.38
N LYS A 164 5.49 22.67 -14.19
CA LYS A 164 4.97 24.05 -14.18
C LYS A 164 4.21 24.45 -12.90
N TYR A 165 3.90 23.50 -12.02
CA TYR A 165 3.17 23.71 -10.78
C TYR A 165 4.03 23.55 -9.53
N ILE A 166 5.31 23.21 -9.70
CA ILE A 166 6.34 23.16 -8.65
C ILE A 166 6.94 24.55 -8.52
#